data_AF-A0AAX2HAG3-F1
#
_entry.id   AF-A0AAX2HAG3-F1
#
_cell.length_a   1.000
_cell.length_b   1.000
_cell.length_c   1.000
_cell.angle_alpha   90.00
_cell.angle_beta   90.00
_cell.angle_gamma   90.00
#
_symmetry.space_group_name_H-M   'P 1'
#
loop_
_entity.id
_entity.type
_entity.pdbx_description
1 polymer ?
#
loop_
_entity_poly.entity_id
_entity_poly.type
_entity_poly.pdbx_seq_one_letter_code
_entity_poly.pdbx_strand_id
1 'polypeptide(L)'
;MMNQVSTMTTKVAVTIAKDAFSDNDVIHLGRSVEEGECKLTVISWLVKVREESALLQVFKGLYKMLQERLPDYDVWLLVGTSAWQPDTRITRYRRLWGALKLRGLEVLCGNDFKEFVVEGGSGIKFYGAAALTLSSASSVINIILNERCSYFACFPKGCDVDRLLKGGWSGEVVSDLSFICRVASSNGFILKSVGEFDDVEWGFFYLGPLEIALKIRDDEFEIES
;
A
#
# COMPACT_ATOMS: atom_id res chain seq x y z
N MET A 1 -28.11 23.02 -25.30
CA MET A 1 -26.89 23.58 -24.66
C MET A 1 -26.26 22.47 -23.86
N MET A 2 -25.11 21.94 -24.30
CA MET A 2 -24.30 21.01 -23.50
C MET A 2 -23.41 21.87 -22.61
N ASN A 3 -23.57 21.76 -21.29
CA ASN A 3 -22.63 22.33 -20.34
C ASN A 3 -21.29 21.58 -20.54
N GLN A 4 -20.27 22.29 -21.02
CA GLN A 4 -18.90 21.81 -20.90
C GLN A 4 -18.55 21.81 -19.41
N VAL A 5 -18.53 20.63 -18.80
CA VAL A 5 -17.87 20.43 -17.51
C VAL A 5 -16.39 20.50 -17.81
N SER A 6 -15.73 21.60 -17.42
CA SER A 6 -14.27 21.68 -17.44
C SER A 6 -13.75 20.79 -16.32
N THR A 7 -13.33 19.57 -16.65
CA THR A 7 -12.63 18.69 -15.71
C THR A 7 -11.29 19.34 -15.37
N MET A 8 -11.06 19.65 -14.10
CA MET A 8 -9.79 20.21 -13.64
C MET A 8 -8.83 19.06 -13.37
N THR A 9 -7.71 19.00 -14.10
CA THR A 9 -6.66 18.02 -13.84
C THR A 9 -5.56 18.62 -12.97
N THR A 10 -5.06 17.85 -12.02
CA THR A 10 -3.93 18.23 -11.17
C THR A 10 -2.72 17.40 -11.54
N LYS A 11 -1.60 18.08 -11.82
CA LYS A 11 -0.32 17.43 -12.11
C LYS A 11 0.25 16.79 -10.85
N VAL A 12 0.69 15.55 -10.96
CA VAL A 12 1.34 14.82 -9.88
C VAL A 12 2.86 14.87 -10.06
N ALA A 13 3.59 15.19 -9.00
CA ALA A 13 5.04 15.16 -9.01
C ALA A 13 5.52 13.71 -8.94
N VAL A 14 6.27 13.26 -9.95
CA VAL A 14 6.80 11.91 -10.04
C VAL A 14 8.31 11.93 -9.91
N THR A 15 8.86 11.25 -8.90
CA THR A 15 10.31 11.17 -8.64
C THR A 15 10.73 9.71 -8.53
N ILE A 16 11.91 9.36 -9.06
CA ILE A 16 12.44 7.99 -9.03
C ILE A 16 13.87 7.95 -8.50
N ALA A 17 14.14 7.00 -7.61
CA ALA A 17 15.47 6.63 -7.17
C ALA A 17 15.69 5.14 -7.45
N LYS A 18 16.70 4.81 -8.25
CA LYS A 18 16.98 3.41 -8.65
C LYS A 18 17.45 2.53 -7.49
N ASP A 19 18.00 3.14 -6.44
CA ASP A 19 18.48 2.47 -5.24
C ASP A 19 18.01 3.21 -3.97
N ALA A 20 17.04 2.60 -3.28
CA ALA A 20 16.45 3.09 -2.04
C ALA A 20 17.42 3.06 -0.84
N PHE A 21 18.53 2.35 -0.96
CA PHE A 21 19.55 2.21 0.09
C PHE A 21 20.69 3.23 -0.05
N SER A 22 20.69 4.00 -1.15
CA SER A 22 21.62 5.10 -1.38
C SER A 22 20.96 6.44 -1.04
N ASP A 23 21.77 7.49 -0.80
CA ASP A 23 21.24 8.84 -0.64
C ASP A 23 20.46 9.27 -1.89
N ASN A 24 19.21 9.67 -1.71
CA ASN A 24 18.31 10.12 -2.77
C ASN A 24 17.21 11.05 -2.23
N ASP A 25 16.51 11.72 -3.14
CA ASP A 25 15.51 12.74 -2.82
C ASP A 25 14.12 12.18 -2.45
N VAL A 26 13.96 10.84 -2.35
CA VAL A 26 12.67 10.21 -2.04
C VAL A 26 12.66 9.56 -0.66
N ILE A 27 13.53 8.57 -0.43
CA ILE A 27 13.65 7.87 0.86
C ILE A 27 15.01 7.20 0.98
N HIS A 28 15.67 7.35 2.12
CA HIS A 28 16.92 6.65 2.42
C HIS A 28 16.64 5.58 3.49
N LEU A 29 16.65 4.30 3.09
CA LEU A 29 16.24 3.20 3.96
C LEU A 29 17.31 2.72 4.94
N GLY A 30 18.56 3.16 4.79
CA GLY A 30 19.70 2.56 5.49
C GLY A 30 19.87 1.07 5.12
N ARG A 31 21.08 0.52 5.24
CA ARG A 31 21.32 -0.90 4.96
C ARG A 31 21.60 -1.63 6.25
N SER A 32 20.79 -2.62 6.60
CA SER A 32 21.11 -3.58 7.66
C SER A 32 21.82 -4.81 7.08
N VAL A 33 22.50 -5.57 7.95
CA VAL A 33 23.23 -6.80 7.56
C VAL A 33 22.28 -7.90 7.10
N GLU A 34 21.02 -7.90 7.56
CA GLU A 34 20.01 -8.91 7.23
C GLU A 34 19.36 -8.72 5.85
N GLU A 35 19.48 -7.53 5.26
CA GLU A 35 18.88 -7.17 3.96
C GLU A 35 19.72 -7.59 2.74
N GLY A 36 20.95 -8.05 2.95
CA GLY A 36 21.80 -8.69 1.95
C GLY A 36 21.89 -7.93 0.60
N GLU A 37 21.66 -8.66 -0.50
CA GLU A 37 21.67 -8.16 -1.89
C GLU A 37 20.33 -7.56 -2.35
N CYS A 38 19.36 -7.32 -1.45
CA CYS A 38 18.08 -6.75 -1.82
C CYS A 38 18.28 -5.40 -2.53
N LYS A 39 17.67 -5.26 -3.71
CA LYS A 39 17.69 -4.03 -4.51
C LYS A 39 16.26 -3.52 -4.63
N LEU A 40 16.01 -2.35 -4.06
CA LEU A 40 14.72 -1.70 -4.12
C LEU A 40 14.87 -0.39 -4.88
N THR A 41 14.00 -0.21 -5.86
CA THR A 41 13.76 1.08 -6.51
C THR A 41 12.58 1.76 -5.82
N VAL A 42 12.64 3.08 -5.74
CA VAL A 42 11.56 3.91 -5.21
C VAL A 42 11.03 4.80 -6.31
N ILE A 43 9.70 4.88 -6.42
CA ILE A 43 9.01 5.96 -7.15
C ILE A 43 8.08 6.65 -6.16
N SER A 44 7.99 7.97 -6.18
CA SER A 44 6.94 8.72 -5.49
C SER A 44 6.02 9.40 -6.48
N TRP A 45 4.72 9.43 -6.16
CA TRP A 45 3.69 10.21 -6.85
C TRP A 45 3.03 11.11 -5.82
N LEU A 46 3.42 12.38 -5.78
CA LEU A 46 3.03 13.32 -4.73
C LEU A 46 2.29 14.52 -5.31
N VAL A 47 1.25 14.96 -4.62
CA VAL A 47 0.46 16.13 -4.99
C VAL A 47 0.50 17.13 -3.84
N LYS A 48 0.76 18.41 -4.17
CA LYS A 48 0.85 19.50 -3.20
C LYS A 48 -0.50 20.16 -2.94
N VAL A 49 -1.39 19.47 -2.22
CA VAL A 49 -2.74 19.97 -1.88
C VAL A 49 -3.04 19.61 -0.43
N ARG A 50 -3.71 20.50 0.32
CA ARG A 50 -4.15 20.24 1.70
C ARG A 50 -5.53 19.60 1.74
N GLU A 51 -5.69 18.49 1.03
CA GLU A 51 -6.97 17.79 0.94
C GLU A 51 -6.75 16.28 0.88
N GLU A 52 -7.22 15.58 1.91
CA GLU A 52 -7.11 14.12 2.04
C GLU A 52 -7.73 13.36 0.84
N SER A 53 -8.72 13.96 0.18
CA SER A 53 -9.35 13.42 -1.03
C SER A 53 -8.34 13.24 -2.18
N ALA A 54 -7.22 13.99 -2.18
CA ALA A 54 -6.14 13.84 -3.15
C ALA A 54 -5.55 12.43 -3.13
N LEU A 55 -5.43 11.81 -1.94
CA LEU A 55 -4.91 10.44 -1.82
C LEU A 55 -5.79 9.44 -2.58
N LEU A 56 -7.11 9.60 -2.50
CA LEU A 56 -8.05 8.76 -3.24
C LEU A 56 -7.90 8.94 -4.76
N GLN A 57 -7.71 10.17 -5.23
CA GLN A 57 -7.54 10.45 -6.65
C GLN A 57 -6.23 9.90 -7.20
N VAL A 58 -5.12 10.08 -6.46
CA VAL A 58 -3.83 9.45 -6.78
C VAL A 58 -3.97 7.93 -6.82
N PHE A 59 -4.61 7.33 -5.82
CA PHE A 59 -4.82 5.88 -5.81
C PHE A 59 -5.63 5.39 -7.01
N LYS A 60 -6.73 6.06 -7.37
CA LYS A 60 -7.53 5.70 -8.56
C LYS A 60 -6.72 5.79 -9.85
N GLY A 61 -5.93 6.85 -10.01
CA GLY A 61 -5.05 7.02 -11.17
C GLY A 61 -3.99 5.91 -11.24
N LEU A 62 -3.32 5.63 -10.10
CA LEU A 62 -2.33 4.56 -10.01
C LEU A 62 -2.97 3.22 -10.31
N TYR A 63 -4.14 2.92 -9.74
CA TYR A 63 -4.84 1.66 -9.96
C TYR A 63 -5.15 1.44 -11.45
N LYS A 64 -5.68 2.47 -12.15
CA LYS A 64 -5.93 2.39 -13.60
C LYS A 64 -4.63 2.14 -14.38
N MET A 65 -3.58 2.90 -14.09
CA MET A 65 -2.25 2.73 -14.70
C MET A 65 -1.71 1.31 -14.48
N LEU A 66 -1.86 0.75 -13.27
CA LEU A 66 -1.45 -0.61 -12.96
C LEU A 66 -2.23 -1.64 -13.77
N GLN A 67 -3.54 -1.48 -13.92
CA GLN A 67 -4.35 -2.38 -14.75
C GLN A 67 -3.94 -2.34 -16.23
N GLU A 68 -3.59 -1.17 -16.75
CA GLU A 68 -3.18 -0.98 -18.15
C GLU A 68 -1.79 -1.53 -18.42
N ARG A 69 -0.82 -1.23 -17.54
CA ARG A 69 0.60 -1.50 -17.77
C ARG A 69 1.08 -2.82 -17.16
N LEU A 70 0.36 -3.35 -16.19
CA LEU A 70 0.60 -4.62 -15.52
C LEU A 70 -0.70 -5.46 -15.43
N PRO A 71 -1.32 -5.83 -16.57
CA PRO A 71 -2.59 -6.55 -16.58
C PRO A 71 -2.50 -7.95 -15.93
N ASP A 72 -1.29 -8.48 -15.79
CA ASP A 72 -1.02 -9.77 -15.13
C ASP A 72 -0.72 -9.63 -13.64
N TYR A 73 -1.06 -8.50 -13.02
CA TYR A 73 -0.89 -8.27 -11.58
C TYR A 73 -2.24 -8.07 -10.90
N ASP A 74 -2.33 -8.52 -9.65
CA ASP A 74 -3.43 -8.24 -8.74
C ASP A 74 -2.98 -7.22 -7.70
N VAL A 75 -3.86 -6.27 -7.36
CA VAL A 75 -3.64 -5.26 -6.32
C VAL A 75 -4.34 -5.71 -5.04
N TRP A 76 -3.63 -5.67 -3.93
CA TRP A 76 -4.07 -6.13 -2.62
C TRP A 76 -3.98 -5.01 -1.60
N LEU A 77 -4.98 -4.90 -0.74
CA LEU A 77 -4.87 -4.19 0.53
C LEU A 77 -4.28 -5.14 1.56
N LEU A 78 -3.22 -4.72 2.23
CA LEU A 78 -2.63 -5.40 3.38
C LEU A 78 -2.91 -4.58 4.64
N VAL A 79 -3.51 -5.19 5.65
CA VAL A 79 -3.77 -4.54 6.96
C VAL A 79 -3.37 -5.46 8.10
N GLY A 80 -2.73 -4.90 9.13
CA GLY A 80 -2.47 -5.57 10.38
C GLY A 80 -2.94 -4.74 11.58
N THR A 81 -3.08 -5.39 12.73
CA THR A 81 -3.28 -4.68 13.99
C THR A 81 -1.99 -3.96 14.38
N SER A 82 -2.07 -2.67 14.68
CA SER A 82 -0.92 -1.85 15.10
C SER A 82 -0.29 -2.34 16.41
N ALA A 83 -1.11 -2.74 17.39
CA ALA A 83 -0.67 -3.22 18.70
C ALA A 83 -1.03 -4.69 18.93
N TRP A 84 -0.23 -5.34 19.80
CA TRP A 84 -0.58 -6.65 20.37
C TRP A 84 -1.92 -6.55 21.09
N GLN A 85 -2.83 -7.47 20.76
CA GLN A 85 -4.14 -7.56 21.37
C GLN A 85 -4.12 -8.63 22.48
N PRO A 86 -4.83 -8.43 23.59
CA PRO A 86 -4.97 -9.46 24.60
C PRO A 86 -5.64 -10.69 24.00
N ASP A 87 -5.13 -11.87 24.33
CA ASP A 87 -5.70 -13.13 23.90
C ASP A 87 -6.97 -13.45 24.68
N THR A 88 -8.10 -12.94 24.18
CA THR A 88 -9.42 -13.18 24.77
C THR A 88 -10.34 -13.84 23.76
N ARG A 89 -11.40 -14.49 24.25
CA ARG A 89 -12.48 -15.03 23.39
C ARG A 89 -13.08 -13.96 22.48
N ILE A 90 -13.20 -12.72 22.95
CA ILE A 90 -13.73 -11.60 22.15
C ILE A 90 -12.77 -11.26 21.02
N THR A 91 -11.47 -11.15 21.32
CA THR A 91 -10.44 -10.84 20.33
C THR A 91 -10.38 -11.92 19.25
N ARG A 92 -10.39 -13.21 19.64
CA ARG A 92 -10.39 -14.34 18.70
C ARG A 92 -11.66 -14.48 17.88
N TYR A 93 -12.80 -14.05 18.42
CA TYR A 93 -14.06 -14.06 17.68
C TYR A 93 -14.12 -12.95 16.64
N ARG A 94 -13.73 -11.72 17.01
CA ARG A 94 -13.80 -10.55 16.11
C ARG A 94 -12.73 -10.59 15.02
N ARG A 95 -11.53 -11.07 15.37
CA ARG A 95 -10.37 -11.14 14.47
C ARG A 95 -10.06 -9.78 13.83
N LEU A 96 -9.40 -9.72 12.67
CA LEU A 96 -9.06 -8.45 12.02
C LEU A 96 -10.30 -7.82 11.39
N TRP A 97 -10.92 -8.53 10.46
CA TRP A 97 -11.97 -7.95 9.61
C TRP A 97 -13.22 -7.57 10.41
N GLY A 98 -13.59 -8.36 11.42
CA GLY A 98 -14.70 -8.03 12.31
C GLY A 98 -14.40 -6.85 13.22
N ALA A 99 -13.14 -6.68 13.65
CA ALA A 99 -12.74 -5.51 14.43
C ALA A 99 -12.73 -4.22 13.61
N LEU A 100 -12.27 -4.27 12.35
CA LEU A 100 -12.34 -3.15 11.41
C LEU A 100 -13.79 -2.77 11.14
N LYS A 101 -14.65 -3.74 10.82
CA LYS A 101 -16.06 -3.51 10.53
C LYS A 101 -16.81 -2.84 11.70
N LEU A 102 -16.50 -3.23 12.94
CA LEU A 102 -17.09 -2.61 14.14
C LEU A 102 -16.75 -1.11 14.26
N ARG A 103 -15.60 -0.69 13.72
CA ARG A 103 -15.15 0.71 13.68
C ARG A 103 -15.65 1.46 12.45
N GLY A 104 -16.52 0.86 11.64
CA GLY A 104 -17.01 1.45 10.38
C GLY A 104 -15.99 1.36 9.24
N LEU A 105 -14.94 0.54 9.39
CA LEU A 105 -13.92 0.32 8.38
C LEU A 105 -14.18 -1.04 7.70
N GLU A 106 -14.82 -1.01 6.53
CA GLU A 106 -15.13 -2.23 5.76
C GLU A 106 -14.54 -2.11 4.36
N VAL A 107 -13.92 -3.18 3.86
CA VAL A 107 -13.47 -3.26 2.46
C VAL A 107 -14.69 -3.57 1.60
N LEU A 108 -15.25 -2.55 0.96
CA LEU A 108 -16.39 -2.71 0.06
C LEU A 108 -15.91 -3.23 -1.28
N CYS A 109 -16.60 -4.22 -1.85
CA CYS A 109 -16.25 -4.84 -3.14
C CYS A 109 -14.85 -5.51 -3.19
N GLY A 110 -14.25 -5.81 -2.03
CA GLY A 110 -13.06 -6.64 -1.95
C GLY A 110 -13.39 -8.11 -2.16
N ASN A 111 -12.40 -8.88 -2.60
CA ASN A 111 -12.49 -10.33 -2.78
C ASN A 111 -11.30 -11.02 -2.12
N ASP A 112 -11.34 -12.36 -2.06
CA ASP A 112 -10.23 -13.22 -1.59
C ASP A 112 -9.64 -12.74 -0.24
N PHE A 113 -10.51 -12.58 0.75
CA PHE A 113 -10.11 -12.16 2.09
C PHE A 113 -9.28 -13.25 2.76
N LYS A 114 -8.03 -12.90 3.05
CA LYS A 114 -7.08 -13.72 3.78
C LYS A 114 -6.88 -13.15 5.18
N GLU A 115 -6.66 -14.01 6.15
CA GLU A 115 -6.35 -13.58 7.50
C GLU A 115 -5.49 -14.61 8.23
N PHE A 116 -4.44 -14.14 8.90
CA PHE A 116 -3.55 -14.96 9.71
C PHE A 116 -3.25 -14.29 11.05
N VAL A 117 -2.89 -15.14 12.01
CA VAL A 117 -2.65 -14.74 13.41
C VAL A 117 -1.19 -15.01 13.74
N VAL A 118 -0.57 -14.06 14.43
CA VAL A 118 0.74 -14.23 15.06
C VAL A 118 0.53 -14.20 16.56
N GLU A 119 0.83 -15.33 17.22
CA GLU A 119 0.75 -15.46 18.67
C GLU A 119 2.13 -15.23 19.28
N GLY A 120 2.17 -14.54 20.42
CA GLY A 120 3.40 -14.21 21.13
C GLY A 120 3.15 -14.04 22.62
N GLY A 121 4.24 -13.89 23.40
CA GLY A 121 4.14 -13.79 24.85
C GLY A 121 3.30 -12.62 25.37
N SER A 122 3.10 -11.58 24.55
CA SER A 122 2.31 -10.39 24.86
C SER A 122 0.87 -10.43 24.34
N GLY A 123 0.42 -11.54 23.72
CA GLY A 123 -0.94 -11.70 23.20
C GLY A 123 -0.95 -12.15 21.73
N ILE A 124 -1.87 -11.59 20.95
CA ILE A 124 -2.08 -11.96 19.54
C ILE A 124 -2.10 -10.71 18.63
N LYS A 125 -1.49 -10.82 17.45
CA LYS A 125 -1.64 -9.86 16.34
C LYS A 125 -2.37 -10.52 15.19
N PHE A 126 -3.21 -9.74 14.52
CA PHE A 126 -3.91 -10.17 13.32
C PHE A 126 -3.40 -9.41 12.11
N TYR A 127 -3.36 -10.11 11.00
CA TYR A 127 -2.98 -9.57 9.71
C TYR A 127 -3.90 -10.15 8.65
N GLY A 128 -4.16 -9.36 7.61
CA GLY A 128 -5.06 -9.77 6.55
C GLY A 128 -4.73 -9.10 5.24
N ALA A 129 -5.24 -9.72 4.19
CA ALA A 129 -5.15 -9.25 2.83
C ALA A 129 -6.54 -9.30 2.18
N ALA A 130 -6.83 -8.34 1.32
CA ALA A 130 -8.00 -8.37 0.47
C ALA A 130 -7.60 -7.96 -0.95
N ALA A 131 -7.97 -8.77 -1.94
CA ALA A 131 -7.81 -8.42 -3.34
C ALA A 131 -8.78 -7.29 -3.68
N LEU A 132 -8.27 -6.30 -4.42
CA LEU A 132 -8.97 -5.04 -4.66
C LEU A 132 -9.57 -4.97 -6.06
N THR A 133 -10.59 -4.15 -6.15
CA THR A 133 -11.15 -3.64 -7.40
C THR A 133 -11.17 -2.12 -7.34
N LEU A 134 -11.25 -1.44 -8.48
CA LEU A 134 -11.35 0.03 -8.50
C LEU A 134 -12.56 0.55 -7.72
N SER A 135 -13.67 -0.20 -7.69
CA SER A 135 -14.85 0.14 -6.89
C SER A 135 -14.61 0.09 -5.38
N SER A 136 -13.55 -0.58 -4.93
CA SER A 136 -13.17 -0.62 -3.51
C SER A 136 -12.43 0.64 -3.05
N ALA A 137 -11.95 1.48 -3.99
CA ALA A 137 -10.99 2.57 -3.76
C ALA A 137 -11.32 3.46 -2.56
N SER A 138 -12.54 4.02 -2.49
CA SER A 138 -12.91 4.92 -1.40
C SER A 138 -12.85 4.24 -0.03
N SER A 139 -13.30 2.98 0.05
CA SER A 139 -13.33 2.22 1.31
C SER A 139 -11.93 1.82 1.79
N VAL A 140 -11.04 1.44 0.87
CA VAL A 140 -9.68 1.03 1.22
C VAL A 140 -8.79 2.21 1.58
N ILE A 141 -9.02 3.37 0.96
CA ILE A 141 -8.32 4.61 1.32
C ILE A 141 -8.70 5.03 2.73
N ASN A 142 -9.99 4.97 3.07
CA ASN A 142 -10.45 5.22 4.44
C ASN A 142 -9.77 4.26 5.45
N ILE A 143 -9.57 2.98 5.09
CA ILE A 143 -8.83 2.05 5.94
C ILE A 143 -7.37 2.46 6.09
N ILE A 144 -6.66 2.77 5.01
CA ILE A 144 -5.24 3.13 5.08
C ILE A 144 -5.00 4.38 5.92
N LEU A 145 -5.89 5.36 5.82
CA LEU A 145 -5.82 6.59 6.61
C LEU A 145 -6.03 6.33 8.12
N ASN A 146 -6.76 5.28 8.48
CA ASN A 146 -7.07 4.94 9.87
C ASN A 146 -6.18 3.81 10.44
N GLU A 147 -5.49 3.04 9.59
CA GLU A 147 -4.68 1.89 9.97
C GLU A 147 -3.23 2.06 9.51
N ARG A 148 -2.36 2.51 10.41
CA ARG A 148 -0.93 2.71 10.10
C ARG A 148 -0.21 1.44 9.65
N CYS A 149 -0.61 0.29 10.20
CA CYS A 149 -0.08 -1.03 9.85
C CYS A 149 -0.68 -1.55 8.52
N SER A 150 -0.62 -0.71 7.49
CA SER A 150 -1.18 -1.00 6.17
C SER A 150 -0.25 -0.62 5.02
N TYR A 151 -0.42 -1.36 3.94
CA TYR A 151 0.20 -1.16 2.64
C TYR A 151 -0.80 -1.56 1.56
N PHE A 152 -0.63 -1.03 0.36
CA PHE A 152 -1.03 -1.80 -0.82
C PHE A 152 0.13 -2.66 -1.27
N ALA A 153 -0.17 -3.86 -1.78
CA ALA A 153 0.82 -4.71 -2.42
C ALA A 153 0.30 -5.16 -3.77
N CYS A 154 1.20 -5.27 -4.73
CA CYS A 154 0.89 -5.75 -6.06
C CYS A 154 1.72 -6.99 -6.33
N PHE A 155 1.06 -8.05 -6.79
CA PHE A 155 1.69 -9.34 -7.05
C PHE A 155 1.34 -9.81 -8.46
N PRO A 156 2.24 -10.54 -9.15
CA PRO A 156 1.85 -11.28 -10.35
C PRO A 156 0.68 -12.23 -10.04
N LYS A 157 -0.23 -12.40 -10.99
CA LYS A 157 -1.35 -13.35 -10.87
C LYS A 157 -0.84 -14.76 -10.58
N GLY A 158 -1.55 -15.46 -9.69
CA GLY A 158 -1.18 -16.80 -9.25
C GLY A 158 -0.04 -16.85 -8.21
N CYS A 159 0.41 -15.70 -7.71
CA CYS A 159 1.35 -15.65 -6.59
C CYS A 159 0.72 -16.23 -5.31
N ASP A 160 1.52 -16.94 -4.51
CA ASP A 160 1.13 -17.44 -3.19
C ASP A 160 1.19 -16.32 -2.15
N VAL A 161 0.16 -15.48 -2.16
CA VAL A 161 0.03 -14.33 -1.25
C VAL A 161 0.07 -14.78 0.21
N ASP A 162 -0.55 -15.91 0.56
CA ASP A 162 -0.56 -16.40 1.94
C ASP A 162 0.86 -16.64 2.45
N ARG A 163 1.73 -17.24 1.63
CA ARG A 163 3.13 -17.46 2.00
C ARG A 163 3.92 -16.15 2.14
N LEU A 164 3.69 -15.18 1.26
CA LEU A 164 4.43 -13.91 1.28
C LEU A 164 4.12 -13.06 2.51
N LEU A 165 2.87 -13.14 2.98
CA LEU A 165 2.42 -12.37 4.13
C LEU A 165 2.82 -13.00 5.47
N LYS A 166 3.30 -14.26 5.49
CA LYS A 166 3.77 -14.91 6.72
C LYS A 166 4.90 -14.11 7.38
N GLY A 167 4.69 -13.81 8.66
CA GLY A 167 5.62 -13.02 9.48
C GLY A 167 5.05 -11.66 9.90
N GLY A 168 4.02 -11.18 9.18
CA GLY A 168 3.41 -9.88 9.45
C GLY A 168 4.31 -8.70 9.10
N TRP A 169 3.81 -7.50 9.39
CA TRP A 169 4.50 -6.22 9.17
C TRP A 169 4.08 -5.24 10.27
N SER A 170 4.74 -4.10 10.34
CA SER A 170 4.49 -3.05 11.33
C SER A 170 3.74 -1.85 10.74
N GLY A 171 3.85 -1.64 9.42
CA GLY A 171 3.43 -0.41 8.76
C GLY A 171 4.53 0.62 8.59
N GLU A 172 5.70 0.38 9.20
CA GLU A 172 6.88 1.24 9.15
C GLU A 172 7.91 0.65 8.19
N VAL A 173 8.22 1.39 7.12
CA VAL A 173 9.00 0.87 6.00
C VAL A 173 10.38 0.34 6.41
N VAL A 174 11.10 1.10 7.25
CA VAL A 174 12.42 0.70 7.74
C VAL A 174 12.34 -0.56 8.62
N SER A 175 11.27 -0.71 9.41
CA SER A 175 11.08 -1.90 10.23
C SER A 175 10.61 -3.11 9.42
N ASP A 176 10.00 -2.86 8.25
CA ASP A 176 9.40 -3.88 7.39
C ASP A 176 10.28 -4.27 6.21
N LEU A 177 11.56 -3.88 6.17
CA LEU A 177 12.46 -4.15 5.03
C LEU A 177 12.55 -5.63 4.69
N SER A 178 12.61 -6.52 5.68
CA SER A 178 12.64 -7.98 5.45
C SER A 178 11.36 -8.49 4.78
N PHE A 179 10.21 -7.88 5.08
CA PHE A 179 8.94 -8.17 4.43
C PHE A 179 8.91 -7.60 3.01
N ILE A 180 9.32 -6.34 2.84
CA ILE A 180 9.33 -5.64 1.55
C ILE A 180 10.28 -6.33 0.57
N CYS A 181 11.47 -6.73 1.00
CA CYS A 181 12.43 -7.48 0.18
C CYS A 181 11.90 -8.86 -0.23
N ARG A 182 11.09 -9.50 0.61
CA ARG A 182 10.42 -10.76 0.26
C ARG A 182 9.35 -10.59 -0.82
N VAL A 183 8.57 -9.52 -0.71
CA VAL A 183 7.60 -9.09 -1.74
C VAL A 183 8.34 -8.78 -3.06
N ALA A 184 9.44 -8.03 -3.00
CA ALA A 184 10.24 -7.71 -4.19
C ALA A 184 10.83 -8.97 -4.85
N SER A 185 11.30 -9.93 -4.04
CA SER A 185 11.87 -11.19 -4.53
C SER A 185 10.85 -12.10 -5.24
N SER A 186 9.55 -11.86 -5.05
CA SER A 186 8.49 -12.53 -5.80
C SER A 186 8.01 -11.75 -7.03
N ASN A 187 8.81 -10.79 -7.52
CA ASN A 187 8.41 -9.79 -8.51
C ASN A 187 7.18 -8.98 -8.09
N GLY A 188 6.89 -8.88 -6.80
CA GLY A 188 5.86 -8.00 -6.27
C GLY A 188 6.45 -6.64 -5.90
N PHE A 189 5.58 -5.76 -5.43
CA PHE A 189 6.00 -4.47 -4.87
C PHE A 189 4.95 -3.97 -3.88
N ILE A 190 5.34 -3.01 -3.04
CA ILE A 190 4.40 -2.31 -2.16
C ILE A 190 4.17 -0.88 -2.65
N LEU A 191 2.98 -0.35 -2.36
CA LEU A 191 2.70 1.08 -2.34
C LEU A 191 2.36 1.49 -0.91
N LYS A 192 3.03 2.51 -0.41
CA LYS A 192 2.77 3.09 0.91
C LYS A 192 2.29 4.52 0.73
N SER A 193 1.23 4.88 1.45
CA SER A 193 0.69 6.23 1.44
C SER A 193 1.67 7.23 2.05
N VAL A 194 1.64 8.45 1.52
CA VAL A 194 2.32 9.65 2.02
C VAL A 194 1.24 10.70 2.33
N GLY A 195 1.45 11.43 3.42
CA GLY A 195 0.54 12.45 3.92
C GLY A 195 -0.14 12.02 5.22
N GLU A 196 0.04 12.81 6.27
CA GLU A 196 -0.82 12.89 7.45
C GLU A 196 -1.75 14.12 7.37
N PHE A 197 -2.67 14.26 8.32
CA PHE A 197 -3.75 15.26 8.30
C PHE A 197 -3.31 16.72 8.06
N ASP A 198 -2.09 17.10 8.48
CA ASP A 198 -1.52 18.44 8.31
C ASP A 198 -0.43 18.54 7.22
N ASP A 199 -0.16 17.44 6.52
CA ASP A 199 0.83 17.42 5.45
C ASP A 199 0.35 18.18 4.22
N VAL A 200 1.31 18.85 3.59
CA VAL A 200 1.12 19.58 2.34
C VAL A 200 1.27 18.70 1.11
N GLU A 201 1.71 17.44 1.29
CA GLU A 201 1.93 16.47 0.23
C GLU A 201 1.17 15.19 0.51
N TRP A 202 0.41 14.75 -0.50
CA TRP A 202 -0.36 13.51 -0.44
C TRP A 202 -0.03 12.63 -1.63
N GLY A 203 -0.02 11.31 -1.42
CA GLY A 203 0.13 10.36 -2.50
C GLY A 203 0.72 9.04 -2.05
N PHE A 204 1.59 8.45 -2.87
CA PHE A 204 2.17 7.15 -2.58
C PHE A 204 3.64 7.11 -2.98
N PHE A 205 4.40 6.26 -2.28
CA PHE A 205 5.64 5.74 -2.83
C PHE A 205 5.56 4.23 -3.07
N TYR A 206 6.23 3.83 -4.14
CA TYR A 206 6.50 2.47 -4.56
C TYR A 206 7.81 1.98 -3.95
N LEU A 207 7.85 0.71 -3.57
CA LEU A 207 9.09 -0.01 -3.28
C LEU A 207 9.05 -1.40 -3.93
N GLY A 208 10.02 -1.66 -4.81
CA GLY A 208 10.10 -2.93 -5.52
C GLY A 208 11.16 -2.98 -6.62
N PRO A 209 11.08 -3.97 -7.52
CA PRO A 209 12.04 -4.18 -8.61
C PRO A 209 12.09 -3.02 -9.62
N LEU A 210 13.30 -2.68 -10.07
CA LEU A 210 13.53 -1.62 -11.07
C LEU A 210 12.77 -1.88 -12.39
N GLU A 211 12.70 -3.13 -12.82
CA GLU A 211 12.05 -3.52 -14.07
C GLU A 211 10.56 -3.21 -14.07
N ILE A 212 9.92 -3.28 -12.90
CA ILE A 212 8.51 -2.94 -12.72
C ILE A 212 8.37 -1.43 -12.61
N ALA A 213 9.23 -0.78 -11.81
CA ALA A 213 9.27 0.67 -11.66
C ALA A 213 9.32 1.38 -13.03
N LEU A 214 10.17 0.91 -13.95
CA LEU A 214 10.29 1.48 -15.30
C LEU A 214 9.02 1.33 -16.16
N LYS A 215 8.19 0.31 -15.92
CA LYS A 215 6.91 0.12 -16.64
C LYS A 215 5.83 1.06 -16.12
N ILE A 216 5.78 1.26 -14.82
CA ILE A 216 4.73 2.04 -14.15
C ILE A 216 5.13 3.50 -13.90
N ARG A 217 6.32 3.91 -14.33
CA ARG A 217 6.73 5.31 -14.31
C ARG A 217 5.93 6.07 -15.37
N ASP A 218 5.30 7.16 -14.94
CA ASP A 218 4.61 8.09 -15.82
C ASP A 218 4.94 9.52 -15.40
N ASP A 219 5.81 10.19 -16.16
CA ASP A 219 6.25 11.56 -15.86
C ASP A 219 5.15 12.60 -16.17
N GLU A 220 4.12 12.21 -16.90
CA GLU A 220 2.94 13.02 -17.24
C GLU A 220 1.71 12.58 -16.42
N PHE A 221 1.92 11.92 -15.28
CA PHE A 221 0.83 11.46 -14.44
C PHE A 221 -0.02 12.63 -13.92
N GLU A 222 -1.31 12.60 -14.26
CA GLU A 222 -2.31 13.56 -13.84
C GLU A 222 -3.48 12.86 -13.17
N ILE A 223 -4.13 13.57 -12.24
CA ILE A 223 -5.34 13.10 -11.57
C ILE A 223 -6.50 14.04 -11.83
N GLU A 224 -7.70 13.49 -11.85
CA GLU A 224 -8.94 14.27 -11.87
C GLU A 224 -9.16 14.88 -10.48
N SER A 225 -9.45 16.18 -10.45
CA SER A 225 -9.72 16.96 -9.24
C SER A 225 -11.21 17.21 -9.09
#